data_AF-A0A9E5BF16-F1
#
_entry.id   AF-A0A9E5BF16-F1
#
_cell.length_a   1.000
_cell.length_b   1.000
_cell.length_c   1.000
_cell.angle_alpha   90.00
_cell.angle_beta   90.00
_cell.angle_gamma   90.00
#
_symmetry.space_group_name_H-M   'P 1'
#
loop_
_entity.id
_entity.type
_entity.pdbx_description
1 polymer ?
#
loop_
_entity_poly.entity_id
_entity_poly.type
_entity_poly.pdbx_seq_one_letter_code
_entity_poly.pdbx_strand_id
1 'polypeptide(L)'
;MEVPSSPNYKRDYKAEYKNHHSSPQAKKDRAARNKAARAKGQPGKDVDHKVPLRNGGSKALSNTRVRSISSNRSANGHKPGEKQKKCKCKH
;
A
#
# COMPACT_ATOMS: atom_id res chain seq x y z
N MET A 1 -15.07 -32.38 6.49
CA MET A 1 -15.23 -30.98 6.04
C MET A 1 -14.06 -30.65 5.13
N GLU A 2 -14.30 -30.43 3.84
CA GLU A 2 -13.26 -30.09 2.87
C GLU A 2 -12.74 -28.67 3.14
N VAL A 3 -11.44 -28.55 3.37
CA VAL A 3 -10.78 -27.24 3.58
C VAL A 3 -10.48 -26.59 2.22
N PRO A 4 -10.52 -25.24 2.09
CA PRO A 4 -10.40 -24.51 0.82
C PRO A 4 -9.01 -24.60 0.15
N SER A 5 -8.14 -25.46 0.68
CA SER A 5 -6.77 -25.71 0.19
C SER A 5 -6.57 -27.15 -0.31
N SER A 6 -7.63 -27.95 -0.43
CA SER A 6 -7.52 -29.32 -0.96
C SER A 6 -7.36 -29.31 -2.50
N PRO A 7 -6.54 -30.20 -3.08
CA PRO A 7 -6.32 -30.27 -4.54
C PRO A 7 -7.59 -30.54 -5.37
N ASN A 8 -8.67 -31.02 -4.76
CA ASN A 8 -9.96 -31.26 -5.44
C ASN A 8 -11.05 -30.24 -5.06
N TYR A 9 -10.69 -29.14 -4.38
CA TYR A 9 -11.64 -28.12 -3.95
C TYR A 9 -12.14 -27.28 -5.13
N LYS A 10 -13.42 -27.46 -5.50
CA LYS A 10 -14.10 -26.59 -6.46
C LYS A 10 -14.68 -25.38 -5.74
N ARG A 11 -14.05 -24.21 -5.92
CA ARG A 11 -14.58 -22.93 -5.42
C ARG A 11 -15.94 -22.62 -6.05
N ASP A 12 -16.96 -22.42 -5.22
CA ASP A 12 -18.25 -21.91 -5.67
C ASP A 12 -18.26 -20.38 -5.65
N TYR A 13 -17.85 -19.81 -6.78
CA TYR A 13 -17.84 -18.36 -7.00
C TYR A 13 -19.23 -17.71 -6.88
N LYS A 14 -20.32 -18.42 -7.16
CA LYS A 14 -21.68 -17.87 -7.06
C LYS A 14 -22.10 -17.70 -5.60
N ALA A 15 -21.78 -18.68 -4.76
CA ALA A 15 -22.04 -18.60 -3.31
C ALA A 15 -21.20 -17.50 -2.65
N GLU A 16 -19.91 -17.41 -2.98
CA GLU A 16 -19.02 -16.34 -2.47
C GLU A 16 -19.53 -14.94 -2.85
N TYR A 17 -19.96 -14.77 -4.11
CA TYR A 17 -20.51 -13.51 -4.59
C TYR A 17 -21.82 -13.14 -3.88
N LYS A 18 -22.74 -14.09 -3.71
CA LYS A 18 -24.02 -13.86 -3.01
C LYS A 18 -23.82 -13.43 -1.55
N ASN A 19 -22.82 -14.00 -0.88
CA ASN A 19 -22.52 -13.70 0.52
C ASN A 19 -21.78 -12.36 0.72
N HIS A 20 -20.88 -12.00 -0.19
CA HIS A 20 -19.97 -10.86 0.01
C HIS A 20 -20.23 -9.64 -0.87
N HIS A 21 -20.98 -9.75 -1.97
CA HIS A 21 -21.08 -8.65 -2.94
C HIS A 21 -21.96 -7.49 -2.49
N SER A 22 -23.05 -7.77 -1.76
CA SER A 22 -24.08 -6.78 -1.44
C SER A 22 -24.45 -6.67 0.04
N SER A 23 -23.77 -7.41 0.91
CA SER A 23 -24.05 -7.37 2.36
C SER A 23 -23.95 -5.93 2.89
N PRO A 24 -24.92 -5.46 3.68
CA PRO A 24 -24.86 -4.16 4.34
C PRO A 24 -23.56 -3.96 5.14
N GLN A 25 -23.02 -5.03 5.72
CA GLN A 25 -21.77 -5.00 6.47
C GLN A 25 -20.57 -4.70 5.56
N ALA A 26 -20.45 -5.42 4.43
CA ALA A 26 -19.38 -5.19 3.46
C ALA A 26 -19.40 -3.76 2.89
N LYS A 27 -20.59 -3.17 2.73
CA LYS A 27 -20.75 -1.75 2.33
C LYS A 27 -20.28 -0.79 3.41
N LYS A 28 -20.64 -1.03 4.68
CA LYS A 28 -20.18 -0.23 5.83
C LYS A 28 -18.66 -0.30 5.99
N ASP A 29 -18.07 -1.49 5.88
CA ASP A 29 -16.62 -1.67 6.00
C ASP A 29 -15.86 -1.04 4.84
N ARG A 30 -16.42 -1.09 3.62
CA ARG A 30 -15.89 -0.35 2.47
C ARG A 30 -15.95 1.16 2.69
N ALA A 31 -17.06 1.68 3.21
CA ALA A 31 -17.21 3.10 3.54
C ALA A 31 -16.24 3.55 4.64
N ALA A 32 -16.04 2.74 5.68
CA ALA A 32 -15.08 3.01 6.75
C ALA A 32 -13.64 3.05 6.24
N ARG A 33 -13.24 2.08 5.41
CA ARG A 33 -11.92 2.08 4.75
C ARG A 33 -11.72 3.30 3.86
N ASN A 34 -12.73 3.66 3.07
CA ASN A 34 -12.66 4.85 2.21
C ASN A 34 -12.60 6.15 3.02
N LYS A 35 -13.34 6.24 4.13
CA LYS A 35 -13.28 7.39 5.06
C LYS A 35 -11.91 7.50 5.70
N ALA A 36 -11.34 6.39 6.17
CA ALA A 36 -9.98 6.35 6.72
C ALA A 36 -8.93 6.71 5.65
N ALA A 37 -9.10 6.24 4.41
CA ALA A 37 -8.23 6.59 3.29
C ALA A 37 -8.33 8.08 2.95
N ARG A 38 -9.51 8.70 2.96
CA ARG A 38 -9.68 10.14 2.77
C ARG A 38 -9.10 10.98 3.90
N ALA A 39 -9.24 10.51 5.15
CA ALA A 39 -8.77 11.23 6.33
C ALA A 39 -7.24 11.15 6.50
N LYS A 40 -6.62 10.03 6.12
CA LYS A 40 -5.16 9.81 6.24
C LYS A 40 -4.38 10.02 4.96
N GLY A 41 -5.00 9.81 3.80
CA GLY A 41 -4.36 9.86 2.49
C GLY A 41 -4.96 10.99 1.66
N GLN A 42 -4.20 12.05 1.47
CA GLN A 42 -4.49 13.02 0.41
C GLN A 42 -4.47 12.26 -0.93
N PRO A 43 -5.61 12.05 -1.61
CA PRO A 43 -5.64 11.27 -2.85
C PRO A 43 -4.70 11.90 -3.87
N GLY A 44 -3.86 11.07 -4.50
CA GLY A 44 -2.86 11.56 -5.45
C GLY A 44 -1.57 12.09 -4.81
N LYS A 45 -1.39 11.93 -3.49
CA LYS A 45 -0.19 12.35 -2.77
C LYS A 45 0.39 11.23 -1.91
N ASP A 46 1.71 11.18 -1.87
CA ASP A 46 2.49 10.30 -1.00
C ASP A 46 3.18 11.13 0.10
N VAL A 47 3.43 10.50 1.25
CA VAL A 47 4.25 11.09 2.32
C VAL A 47 5.70 10.65 2.12
N ASP A 48 6.61 11.60 1.91
CA ASP A 48 8.06 11.35 1.80
C ASP A 48 8.85 12.10 2.88
N HIS A 49 10.12 11.72 3.02
CA HIS A 49 11.05 12.43 3.88
C HIS A 49 11.67 13.60 3.10
N LYS A 50 11.71 14.81 3.68
CA LYS A 50 12.37 16.00 3.09
C LYS A 50 13.84 15.70 2.81
N VAL A 51 14.52 15.16 3.82
CA VAL A 51 15.86 14.57 3.71
C VAL A 51 15.70 13.04 3.73
N PRO A 52 16.08 12.32 2.66
CA PRO A 52 16.01 10.86 2.63
C PRO A 52 16.82 10.22 3.76
N LEU A 53 16.31 9.13 4.34
CA LEU A 53 17.02 8.38 5.39
C LEU A 53 18.40 7.87 4.93
N ARG A 54 18.55 7.51 3.64
CA ARG A 54 19.84 7.12 3.03
C ARG A 54 20.91 8.22 3.06
N ASN A 55 20.49 9.47 3.21
CA ASN A 55 21.37 10.64 3.27
C ASN A 55 21.42 11.23 4.71
N GLY A 56 21.04 10.46 5.74
CA GLY A 56 21.09 10.89 7.14
C GLY A 56 19.85 11.64 7.64
N GLY A 57 18.72 11.58 6.94
CA GLY A 57 17.46 12.17 7.40
C GLY A 57 16.89 11.52 8.67
N SER A 58 16.06 12.26 9.42
CA SER A 58 15.42 11.77 10.65
C SER A 58 14.03 11.18 10.41
N LYS A 59 13.53 10.36 11.35
CA LYS A 59 12.14 9.85 11.33
C LYS A 59 11.11 10.83 11.95
N ALA A 60 11.56 12.02 12.33
CA ALA A 60 10.70 13.02 12.95
C ALA A 60 9.64 13.53 11.97
N LEU A 61 8.47 13.89 12.49
CA LEU A 61 7.38 14.47 11.68
C LEU A 61 7.83 15.76 10.96
N SER A 62 8.77 16.51 11.54
CA SER A 62 9.39 17.69 10.91
C SER A 62 10.14 17.38 9.61
N ASN A 63 10.62 16.14 9.46
CA ASN A 63 11.27 15.64 8.24
C ASN A 63 10.27 14.96 7.29
N THR A 64 8.98 14.88 7.60
CA THR A 64 7.97 14.37 6.65
C THR A 64 7.34 15.51 5.85
N ARG A 65 6.97 15.26 4.60
CA ARG A 65 6.18 16.18 3.75
C ARG A 65 5.24 15.38 2.85
N VAL A 66 4.23 16.05 2.31
CA VAL A 66 3.26 15.47 1.38
C VAL A 66 3.55 15.96 -0.04
N ARG A 67 3.79 15.04 -0.99
CA ARG A 67 4.08 15.35 -2.41
C ARG A 67 3.13 14.62 -3.35
N SER A 68 2.99 15.07 -4.60
CA SER A 68 2.26 14.29 -5.62
C SER A 68 2.93 12.95 -5.88
N ILE A 69 2.12 11.92 -6.18
CA ILE A 69 2.58 10.55 -6.47
C ILE A 69 3.66 10.54 -7.56
N SER A 70 3.42 11.25 -8.67
CA SER A 70 4.33 11.28 -9.83
C SER A 70 5.71 11.84 -9.45
N SER A 71 5.72 12.92 -8.67
CA SER A 71 6.94 13.58 -8.25
C SER A 71 7.71 12.81 -7.17
N ASN A 72 7.00 12.08 -6.28
CA ASN A 72 7.65 11.26 -5.26
C ASN A 72 8.30 10.02 -5.88
N ARG A 73 7.56 9.28 -6.71
CA ARG A 73 8.04 8.01 -7.28
C ARG A 73 9.20 8.18 -8.25
N SER A 74 9.26 9.29 -8.99
CA SER A 74 10.39 9.62 -9.87
C SER A 74 11.64 10.08 -9.12
N ALA A 75 11.49 10.60 -7.90
CA ALA A 75 12.60 11.12 -7.09
C ALA A 75 13.49 10.04 -6.44
N ASN A 76 13.21 8.75 -6.67
CA ASN A 76 14.00 7.66 -6.10
C ASN A 76 15.44 7.60 -6.64
N GLY A 77 15.78 8.33 -7.71
CA GLY A 77 17.15 8.43 -8.22
C GLY A 77 17.66 7.12 -8.85
N HIS A 78 16.73 6.29 -9.33
CA HIS A 78 17.01 5.03 -10.00
C HIS A 78 16.12 4.95 -11.24
N LYS A 79 16.66 4.48 -12.37
CA LYS A 79 15.86 4.23 -13.57
C LYS A 79 15.02 2.94 -13.38
N PRO A 80 13.84 2.82 -14.01
CA PRO A 80 13.10 1.57 -14.05
C PRO A 80 14.01 0.43 -14.56
N GLY A 81 14.15 -0.64 -13.79
CA GLY A 81 15.04 -1.78 -14.10
C GLY A 81 16.48 -1.65 -13.58
N GLU A 82 16.86 -0.50 -13.02
CA GLU A 82 18.18 -0.32 -12.41
C GLU A 82 18.21 -0.97 -11.02
N LYS A 83 19.07 -1.98 -10.84
CA LYS A 83 19.29 -2.60 -9.53
C LYS A 83 19.82 -1.54 -8.58
N GLN A 84 19.10 -1.27 -7.49
CA GLN A 84 19.61 -0.39 -6.43
C GLN A 84 20.98 -0.91 -5.99
N LYS A 85 22.01 -0.05 -6.07
CA LYS A 85 23.31 -0.33 -5.47
C LYS A 85 23.10 -0.41 -3.96
N LYS A 86 22.77 -1.60 -3.47
CA LYS A 86 22.80 -1.87 -2.04
C LYS A 86 24.26 -1.67 -1.64
N CYS A 87 24.53 -0.62 -0.85
CA CYS A 87 25.78 -0.52 -0.13
C CYS A 87 25.92 -1.86 0.60
N LYS A 88 26.92 -2.67 0.25
CA LYS A 88 27.23 -3.86 1.03
C LYS A 88 27.54 -3.34 2.43
N CYS A 89 26.65 -3.55 3.39
CA CYS A 89 27.03 -3.48 4.78
C CYS A 89 28.17 -4.50 4.93
N LYS A 90 29.39 -4.01 5.11
CA LYS A 90 30.32 -4.68 6.02
C LYS A 90 29.68 -4.58 7.42
N HIS A 91 29.97 -5.58 8.24
CA HIS A 91 29.46 -5.85 9.60
C HIS A 91 28.17 -6.66 9.60
#